data_AF-A0A7N8Y653-F1
#
_entry.id   AF-A0A7N8Y653-F1
#
_cell.length_a   1.000
_cell.length_b   1.000
_cell.length_c   1.000
_cell.angle_alpha   90.00
_cell.angle_beta   90.00
_cell.angle_gamma   90.00
#
_symmetry.space_group_name_H-M   'P 1'
#
loop_
_entity.id
_entity.type
_entity.pdbx_description
1 polymer ?
#
loop_
_entity_poly.entity_id
_entity_poly.type
_entity_poly.pdbx_seq_one_letter_code
_entity_poly.pdbx_strand_id
1 'polypeptide(L)'
;TMSLNPAPQTTPVPQPQFESEVTSPAPTSPLPILREQWEGKYEFLLSCIGYCVGLGNVWRFPYLCYRNGGGVFLIPYFIMLFVTGVPLFLMELSLGQYGAAGPIMVWKCCPLLKGIGIGMICVSTLVCLYYNVIIAWTFYYLGSSFQSPLPWSCDAVANAALCGNSSTGNSSSGKALSPTEIFWNERVLGVVHSEGLHDPGPVRWPLALCLLAAWIIIYLCMLKGIRSSGKVVYVTATFPYFVLIVLIIRGATLQGSLQGIAFYLTPEWDRLANAQVWNDAASQIFYSLGIGVGGLLSMASYNKFDNNVIRDTLIITTGNCLTSFFAGFAIFSILGHMAWRKGVAVGEVADTGPGLAFVAYPEALALLPGSVFWSILFFLMLFMLGVDTLFGNMEGITTAVLDEFPQLRQNTLHKSLFLGALCFCFYLMGLLLVTDGGIYWFTLIDSFSTSFGLIIITLFMCIGISFFYGINQFCQDIIDMICHCPPWCTKVLLYFKACWTFFTPFLLLFILSYIFIEMYNTSLRYGSYVYPRWGKALGVCMGAACCLQILIWAIVAIYKETGTLKDVRIGALSCASGICTGRPAGQCRIIA
;
A
#
# COMPACT_ATOMS: atom_id res chain seq x y z
N THR A 1 -43.75 73.22 49.83
CA THR A 1 -44.33 74.07 48.76
C THR A 1 -43.26 75.06 48.34
N MET A 2 -43.01 75.17 47.02
CA MET A 2 -42.43 76.31 46.26
C MET A 2 -41.34 77.17 46.92
N SER A 3 -40.26 77.60 46.29
CA SER A 3 -39.79 77.70 44.90
C SER A 3 -38.35 78.23 45.04
N LEU A 4 -37.54 78.19 43.98
CA LEU A 4 -36.58 79.27 43.68
C LEU A 4 -35.86 78.97 42.35
N ASN A 5 -36.05 79.88 41.41
CA ASN A 5 -35.13 80.26 40.34
C ASN A 5 -35.27 81.80 40.25
N PRO A 6 -34.24 82.60 39.87
CA PRO A 6 -33.62 82.49 38.53
C PRO A 6 -32.12 82.93 38.34
N ALA A 7 -31.47 82.35 37.31
CA ALA A 7 -30.52 82.89 36.27
C ALA A 7 -29.22 83.68 36.66
N PRO A 8 -28.22 83.90 35.73
CA PRO A 8 -27.91 83.31 34.40
C PRO A 8 -26.43 82.88 34.20
N GLN A 9 -26.16 82.38 32.98
CA GLN A 9 -24.95 81.76 32.40
C GLN A 9 -23.68 82.62 32.33
N THR A 10 -22.52 81.97 32.44
CA THR A 10 -21.26 82.34 31.76
C THR A 10 -20.57 81.07 31.22
N THR A 11 -20.12 81.14 29.96
CA THR A 11 -19.46 80.10 29.17
C THR A 11 -17.96 80.00 29.46
N PRO A 12 -17.34 78.80 29.35
CA PRO A 12 -15.92 78.69 29.09
C PRO A 12 -15.56 78.07 27.72
N VAL A 13 -14.42 78.54 27.23
CA VAL A 13 -13.67 78.30 25.98
C VAL A 13 -13.30 76.82 25.75
N PRO A 14 -13.11 76.34 24.49
CA PRO A 14 -12.90 74.93 24.19
C PRO A 14 -11.46 74.46 24.45
N GLN A 15 -11.29 73.28 25.04
CA GLN A 15 -10.03 72.52 25.07
C GLN A 15 -10.05 71.41 23.99
N PRO A 16 -8.89 71.12 23.36
CA PRO A 16 -8.81 70.24 22.20
C PRO A 16 -9.05 68.76 22.57
N GLN A 17 -9.85 68.09 21.73
CA GLN A 17 -10.14 66.67 21.79
C GLN A 17 -8.87 65.86 21.55
N PHE A 18 -8.52 65.00 22.51
CA PHE A 18 -7.58 63.90 22.29
C PHE A 18 -8.26 62.86 21.38
N GLU A 19 -7.73 62.70 20.17
CA GLU A 19 -8.04 61.61 19.26
C GLU A 19 -7.82 60.27 19.97
N SER A 20 -8.89 59.48 20.09
CA SER A 20 -8.80 58.07 20.48
C SER A 20 -8.11 57.31 19.35
N GLU A 21 -6.84 57.00 19.55
CA GLU A 21 -6.03 56.15 18.70
C GLU A 21 -6.74 54.81 18.48
N VAL A 22 -7.20 54.57 17.25
CA VAL A 22 -7.74 53.27 16.84
C VAL A 22 -6.55 52.31 16.80
N THR A 23 -6.33 51.58 17.91
CA THR A 23 -5.43 50.43 17.92
C THR A 23 -5.87 49.49 16.81
N SER A 24 -5.01 49.32 15.82
CA SER A 24 -5.12 48.34 14.76
C SER A 24 -5.42 46.95 15.38
N PRO A 25 -6.35 46.16 14.82
CA PRO A 25 -6.52 44.80 15.29
C PRO A 25 -5.19 44.06 15.08
N ALA A 26 -4.66 43.48 16.15
CA ALA A 26 -3.53 42.56 16.10
C ALA A 26 -3.75 41.57 14.95
N PRO A 27 -2.69 41.19 14.20
CA PRO A 27 -2.84 40.24 13.10
C PRO A 27 -3.52 39.00 13.66
N THR A 28 -4.74 38.75 13.20
CA THR A 28 -5.51 37.57 13.56
C THR A 28 -4.62 36.41 13.17
N SER A 29 -4.17 35.63 14.15
CA SER A 29 -3.50 34.36 13.89
C SER A 29 -4.35 33.63 12.83
N PRO A 30 -3.78 33.19 11.70
CA PRO A 30 -4.58 32.56 10.65
C PRO A 30 -5.37 31.43 11.30
N LEU A 31 -6.70 31.48 11.15
CA LEU A 31 -7.60 30.40 11.58
C LEU A 31 -6.97 29.06 11.16
N PRO A 32 -6.86 28.07 12.07
CA PRO A 32 -6.27 26.79 11.70
C PRO A 32 -7.06 26.22 10.52
N ILE A 33 -6.38 26.11 9.36
CA ILE A 33 -6.99 25.57 8.13
C ILE A 33 -7.56 24.20 8.49
N LEU A 34 -8.89 24.10 8.47
CA LEU A 34 -9.59 22.86 8.79
C LEU A 34 -9.17 21.79 7.77
N ARG A 35 -8.66 20.66 8.26
CA ARG A 35 -8.30 19.52 7.40
C ARG A 35 -9.54 19.07 6.63
N GLU A 36 -9.37 18.78 5.34
CA GLU A 36 -10.43 18.19 4.52
C GLU A 36 -10.90 16.87 5.15
N GLN A 37 -12.16 16.52 4.95
CA GLN A 37 -12.74 15.26 5.43
C GLN A 37 -13.39 14.51 4.27
N TRP A 38 -13.51 13.19 4.42
CA TRP A 38 -14.30 12.36 3.51
C TRP A 38 -15.76 12.83 3.48
N GLU A 39 -16.38 12.87 2.30
CA GLU A 39 -17.79 13.28 2.18
C GLU A 39 -18.71 12.18 2.75
N GLY A 40 -18.33 10.91 2.53
CA GLY A 40 -19.08 9.75 2.98
C GLY A 40 -18.22 8.69 3.64
N LYS A 41 -18.80 7.95 4.58
CA LYS A 41 -18.12 6.84 5.28
C LYS A 41 -17.69 5.70 4.35
N TYR A 42 -18.48 5.46 3.31
CA TYR A 42 -18.16 4.44 2.31
C TYR A 42 -16.97 4.83 1.43
N GLU A 43 -16.69 6.13 1.26
CA GLU A 43 -15.50 6.59 0.51
C GLU A 43 -14.23 6.19 1.23
N PHE A 44 -14.16 6.43 2.54
CA PHE A 44 -13.04 5.99 3.37
C PHE A 44 -12.88 4.46 3.34
N LEU A 45 -13.96 3.72 3.58
CA LEU A 45 -13.93 2.26 3.63
C LEU A 45 -13.50 1.66 2.28
N LEU A 46 -14.08 2.12 1.17
CA LEU A 46 -13.73 1.65 -0.17
C LEU A 46 -12.32 2.08 -0.56
N SER A 47 -11.85 3.28 -0.16
CA SER A 47 -10.46 3.69 -0.39
C SER A 47 -9.47 2.78 0.33
N CYS A 48 -9.74 2.44 1.60
CA CYS A 48 -8.87 1.53 2.35
C CYS A 48 -8.95 0.09 1.82
N ILE A 49 -10.14 -0.38 1.43
CA ILE A 49 -10.30 -1.71 0.80
C ILE A 49 -9.55 -1.75 -0.52
N GLY A 50 -9.73 -0.76 -1.41
CA GLY A 50 -9.01 -0.68 -2.69
C GLY A 50 -7.49 -0.56 -2.50
N TYR A 51 -7.05 0.14 -1.46
CA TYR A 51 -5.62 0.20 -1.12
C TYR A 51 -5.05 -1.16 -0.72
N CYS A 52 -5.73 -1.89 0.18
CA CYS A 52 -5.28 -3.19 0.68
C CYS A 52 -5.46 -4.31 -0.36
N VAL A 53 -6.57 -4.28 -1.10
CA VAL A 53 -6.88 -5.27 -2.13
C VAL A 53 -6.16 -4.87 -3.40
N GLY A 54 -4.92 -5.33 -3.51
CA GLY A 54 -4.08 -5.09 -4.67
C GLY A 54 -3.85 -6.34 -5.52
N LEU A 55 -2.87 -6.24 -6.41
CA LEU A 55 -2.44 -7.34 -7.28
C LEU A 55 -1.93 -8.55 -6.47
N GLY A 56 -1.35 -8.31 -5.28
CA GLY A 56 -0.89 -9.36 -4.37
C GLY A 56 -1.98 -10.31 -3.92
N ASN A 57 -3.23 -9.86 -3.81
CA ASN A 57 -4.36 -10.72 -3.46
C ASN A 57 -4.69 -11.71 -4.58
N VAL A 58 -4.43 -11.33 -5.83
CA VAL A 58 -4.79 -12.11 -7.02
C VAL A 58 -3.67 -13.05 -7.43
N TRP A 59 -2.41 -12.60 -7.47
CA TRP A 59 -1.31 -13.43 -7.98
C TRP A 59 -0.39 -13.99 -6.90
N ARG A 60 -0.32 -13.38 -5.71
CA ARG A 60 0.70 -13.73 -4.70
C ARG A 60 0.11 -14.66 -3.65
N PHE A 61 -1.02 -14.30 -3.08
CA PHE A 61 -1.67 -15.12 -2.06
C PHE A 61 -2.01 -16.53 -2.56
N PRO A 62 -2.63 -16.71 -3.74
CA PRO A 62 -2.93 -18.06 -4.22
C PRO A 62 -1.65 -18.87 -4.44
N TYR A 63 -0.60 -18.22 -4.96
CA TYR A 63 0.71 -18.83 -5.14
C TYR A 63 1.33 -19.30 -3.82
N LEU A 64 1.34 -18.44 -2.80
CA LEU A 64 1.87 -18.79 -1.49
C LEU A 64 1.07 -19.90 -0.81
N CYS A 65 -0.26 -19.91 -0.99
CA CYS A 65 -1.12 -20.94 -0.44
C CYS A 65 -0.71 -22.33 -0.94
N TYR A 66 -0.62 -22.54 -2.26
CA TYR A 66 -0.24 -23.87 -2.77
C TYR A 66 1.22 -24.21 -2.43
N ARG A 67 2.16 -23.26 -2.59
CA ARG A 67 3.59 -23.51 -2.36
C ARG A 67 3.88 -23.96 -0.92
N ASN A 68 3.09 -23.46 0.02
CA ASN A 68 3.27 -23.67 1.45
C ASN A 68 2.30 -24.70 2.04
N GLY A 69 1.83 -25.65 1.22
CA GLY A 69 1.05 -26.81 1.69
C GLY A 69 -0.46 -26.64 1.60
N GLY A 70 -0.92 -25.87 0.61
CA GLY A 70 -2.32 -25.65 0.30
C GLY A 70 -3.10 -25.10 1.49
N GLY A 71 -4.16 -25.79 1.90
CA GLY A 71 -5.03 -25.36 2.98
C GLY A 71 -4.33 -25.19 4.34
N VAL A 72 -3.20 -25.85 4.58
CA VAL A 72 -2.44 -25.72 5.83
C VAL A 72 -1.86 -24.32 5.99
N PHE A 73 -1.50 -23.64 4.89
CA PHE A 73 -0.99 -22.27 4.91
C PHE A 73 -1.96 -21.26 5.52
N LEU A 74 -3.27 -21.55 5.50
CA LEU A 74 -4.28 -20.69 6.10
C LEU A 74 -4.11 -20.56 7.62
N ILE A 75 -3.55 -21.58 8.30
CA ILE A 75 -3.30 -21.55 9.75
C ILE A 75 -2.29 -20.45 10.12
N PRO A 76 -1.02 -20.47 9.63
CA PRO A 76 -0.07 -19.41 9.92
C PRO A 76 -0.53 -18.07 9.36
N TYR A 77 -1.22 -18.05 8.21
CA TYR A 77 -1.79 -16.81 7.65
C TYR A 77 -2.79 -16.14 8.61
N PHE A 78 -3.78 -16.87 9.14
CA PHE A 78 -4.75 -16.32 10.08
C PHE A 78 -4.14 -15.99 11.44
N ILE A 79 -3.18 -16.78 11.93
CA ILE A 79 -2.47 -16.45 13.19
C ILE A 79 -1.71 -15.13 13.02
N MET A 80 -0.95 -14.97 11.93
CA MET A 80 -0.25 -13.73 11.64
C MET A 80 -1.24 -12.57 11.44
N LEU A 81 -2.34 -12.78 10.72
CA LEU A 81 -3.39 -11.77 10.57
C LEU A 81 -3.90 -11.28 11.93
N PHE A 82 -4.35 -12.16 12.82
CA PHE A 82 -4.99 -11.73 14.06
C PHE A 82 -3.99 -11.21 15.09
N VAL A 83 -2.76 -11.75 15.15
CA VAL A 83 -1.78 -11.41 16.19
C VAL A 83 -0.86 -10.25 15.77
N THR A 84 -0.62 -10.04 14.47
CA THR A 84 0.24 -8.94 13.98
C THR A 84 -0.50 -8.00 13.03
N GLY A 85 -1.16 -8.52 12.00
CA GLY A 85 -1.82 -7.73 10.96
C GLY A 85 -2.89 -6.78 11.48
N VAL A 86 -4.00 -7.31 12.00
CA VAL A 86 -5.13 -6.52 12.52
C VAL A 86 -4.71 -5.56 13.64
N PRO A 87 -3.89 -5.97 14.62
CA PRO A 87 -3.39 -5.04 15.64
C PRO A 87 -2.61 -3.87 15.04
N LEU A 88 -1.62 -4.12 14.17
CA LEU A 88 -0.83 -3.04 13.59
C LEU A 88 -1.65 -2.14 12.67
N PHE A 89 -2.60 -2.72 11.93
CA PHE A 89 -3.54 -1.97 11.11
C PHE A 89 -4.39 -1.02 11.96
N LEU A 90 -4.93 -1.50 13.09
CA LEU A 90 -5.69 -0.67 14.03
C LEU A 90 -4.81 0.45 14.60
N MET A 91 -3.54 0.15 14.93
CA MET A 91 -2.61 1.14 15.45
C MET A 91 -2.36 2.26 14.45
N GLU A 92 -2.08 1.91 13.18
CA GLU A 92 -1.79 2.89 12.13
C GLU A 92 -3.02 3.76 11.80
N LEU A 93 -4.21 3.15 11.67
CA LEU A 93 -5.45 3.91 11.45
C LEU A 93 -5.80 4.82 12.63
N SER A 94 -5.66 4.32 13.87
CA SER A 94 -5.97 5.11 15.06
C SER A 94 -5.01 6.28 15.21
N LEU A 95 -3.71 6.05 14.94
CA LEU A 95 -2.69 7.10 14.95
C LEU A 95 -2.99 8.18 13.91
N GLY A 96 -3.38 7.80 12.69
CA GLY A 96 -3.77 8.75 11.64
C GLY A 96 -5.03 9.55 12.01
N GLN A 97 -6.10 8.87 12.42
CA GLN A 97 -7.38 9.52 12.74
C GLN A 97 -7.29 10.44 13.95
N TYR A 98 -6.62 10.00 15.03
CA TYR A 98 -6.44 10.81 16.22
C TYR A 98 -5.50 11.99 15.99
N GLY A 99 -4.38 11.75 15.31
CA GLY A 99 -3.40 12.79 15.01
C GLY A 99 -3.86 13.81 13.96
N ALA A 100 -4.84 13.45 13.11
CA ALA A 100 -5.31 14.27 11.99
C ALA A 100 -4.16 14.87 11.17
N ALA A 101 -3.11 14.08 10.97
CA ALA A 101 -1.82 14.48 10.42
C ALA A 101 -1.24 13.34 9.56
N GLY A 102 -0.44 13.70 8.55
CA GLY A 102 0.28 12.74 7.71
C GLY A 102 1.43 12.02 8.44
N PRO A 103 2.05 11.03 7.79
CA PRO A 103 3.02 10.11 8.38
C PRO A 103 4.21 10.77 9.08
N ILE A 104 4.66 11.95 8.63
CA ILE A 104 5.80 12.66 9.25
C ILE A 104 5.33 13.50 10.44
N MET A 105 4.27 14.28 10.25
CA MET A 105 3.75 15.26 11.20
C MET A 105 3.15 14.59 12.45
N VAL A 106 2.56 13.39 12.31
CA VAL A 106 1.94 12.66 13.43
C VAL A 106 2.93 12.31 14.55
N TRP A 107 4.21 12.12 14.22
CA TRP A 107 5.28 11.85 15.18
C TRP A 107 5.73 13.08 15.97
N LYS A 108 5.06 14.23 15.86
CA LYS A 108 5.27 15.34 16.80
C LYS A 108 4.97 14.95 18.25
N CYS A 109 4.16 13.91 18.48
CA CYS A 109 3.98 13.33 19.80
C CYS A 109 5.27 12.71 20.37
N CYS A 110 6.21 12.29 19.53
CA CYS A 110 7.51 11.77 19.94
C CYS A 110 8.60 12.15 18.91
N PRO A 111 9.24 13.33 19.03
CA PRO A 111 10.19 13.85 18.05
C PRO A 111 11.37 12.91 17.75
N LEU A 112 11.81 12.11 18.73
CA LEU A 112 12.85 11.08 18.56
C LEU A 112 12.50 10.05 17.48
N LEU A 113 11.21 9.80 17.28
CA LEU A 113 10.70 8.79 16.36
C LEU A 113 10.15 9.40 15.06
N LYS A 114 10.37 10.70 14.81
CA LYS A 114 9.99 11.37 13.55
C LYS A 114 10.54 10.66 12.30
N GLY A 115 11.70 10.01 12.44
CA GLY A 115 12.31 9.22 11.36
C GLY A 115 11.49 8.01 10.90
N ILE A 116 10.56 7.50 11.71
CA ILE A 116 9.63 6.43 11.30
C ILE A 116 8.77 6.93 10.14
N GLY A 117 8.16 8.10 10.29
CA GLY A 117 7.34 8.72 9.24
C GLY A 117 8.12 8.94 7.95
N ILE A 118 9.37 9.37 8.04
CA ILE A 118 10.22 9.59 6.86
C ILE A 118 10.60 8.26 6.20
N GLY A 119 10.90 7.24 7.00
CA GLY A 119 11.09 5.86 6.52
C GLY A 119 9.88 5.32 5.76
N MET A 120 8.66 5.54 6.27
CA MET A 120 7.40 5.17 5.59
C MET A 120 7.32 5.80 4.20
N ILE A 121 7.63 7.09 4.07
CA ILE A 121 7.61 7.82 2.78
C ILE A 121 8.70 7.33 1.82
N CYS A 122 9.89 6.98 2.32
CA CYS A 122 10.93 6.37 1.51
C CYS A 122 10.47 5.01 0.94
N VAL A 123 9.86 4.16 1.76
CA VAL A 123 9.31 2.88 1.30
C VAL A 123 8.19 3.10 0.29
N SER A 124 7.23 3.99 0.60
CA SER A 124 6.14 4.34 -0.31
C SER A 124 6.63 4.81 -1.67
N THR A 125 7.70 5.62 -1.69
CA THR A 125 8.34 6.08 -2.93
C THR A 125 8.89 4.91 -3.75
N LEU A 126 9.62 3.98 -3.13
CA LEU A 126 10.13 2.79 -3.83
C LEU A 126 8.99 1.92 -4.38
N VAL A 127 7.93 1.74 -3.59
CA VAL A 127 6.74 0.97 -3.99
C VAL A 127 6.04 1.62 -5.19
N CYS A 128 5.82 2.94 -5.16
CA CYS A 128 5.22 3.68 -6.27
C CYS A 128 5.97 3.50 -7.59
N LEU A 129 7.31 3.43 -7.57
CA LEU A 129 8.13 3.28 -8.78
C LEU A 129 7.86 1.95 -9.49
N TYR A 130 8.00 0.82 -8.81
CA TYR A 130 7.86 -0.48 -9.45
C TYR A 130 6.38 -0.85 -9.65
N TYR A 131 5.50 -0.48 -8.73
CA TYR A 131 4.09 -0.86 -8.82
C TYR A 131 3.40 -0.19 -10.02
N ASN A 132 3.78 1.05 -10.37
CA ASN A 132 3.23 1.70 -11.56
C ASN A 132 3.74 1.08 -12.88
N VAL A 133 4.90 0.41 -12.88
CA VAL A 133 5.38 -0.38 -14.03
C VAL A 133 4.45 -1.57 -14.29
N ILE A 134 3.91 -2.18 -13.22
CA ILE A 134 2.92 -3.25 -13.37
C ILE A 134 1.63 -2.74 -14.01
N ILE A 135 1.20 -1.54 -13.62
CA ILE A 135 0.03 -0.90 -14.24
C ILE A 135 0.32 -0.62 -15.72
N ALA A 136 1.54 -0.20 -16.07
CA ALA A 136 1.95 -0.02 -17.46
C ALA A 136 1.89 -1.33 -18.26
N TRP A 137 2.38 -2.44 -17.71
CA TRP A 137 2.22 -3.77 -18.33
C TRP A 137 0.76 -4.15 -18.51
N THR A 138 -0.05 -3.94 -17.48
CA THR A 138 -1.49 -4.24 -17.52
C THR A 138 -2.20 -3.42 -18.58
N PHE A 139 -1.87 -2.13 -18.70
CA PHE A 139 -2.41 -1.23 -19.70
C PHE A 139 -1.98 -1.63 -21.12
N TYR A 140 -0.74 -2.08 -21.29
CA TYR A 140 -0.24 -2.63 -22.56
C TYR A 140 -1.02 -3.89 -22.98
N TYR A 141 -1.24 -4.82 -22.04
CA TYR A 141 -2.02 -6.04 -22.29
C TYR A 141 -3.51 -5.74 -22.54
N LEU A 142 -4.08 -4.77 -21.83
CA LEU A 142 -5.46 -4.31 -22.05
C LEU A 142 -5.63 -3.76 -23.47
N GLY A 143 -4.73 -2.87 -23.91
CA GLY A 143 -4.72 -2.37 -25.29
C GLY A 143 -4.55 -3.48 -26.33
N SER A 144 -3.65 -4.43 -26.05
CA SER A 144 -3.40 -5.60 -26.89
C SER A 144 -4.55 -6.64 -26.90
N SER A 145 -5.51 -6.53 -25.98
CA SER A 145 -6.66 -7.43 -25.91
C SER A 145 -7.78 -7.05 -26.89
N PHE A 146 -7.79 -5.83 -27.44
CA PHE A 146 -8.82 -5.35 -28.38
C PHE A 146 -8.62 -5.86 -29.82
N GLN A 147 -8.26 -7.13 -29.98
CA GLN A 147 -8.09 -7.77 -31.28
C GLN A 147 -8.42 -9.27 -31.20
N SER A 148 -8.94 -9.82 -32.29
CA SER A 148 -9.25 -11.25 -32.43
C SER A 148 -8.54 -11.77 -33.68
N PRO A 149 -7.63 -12.76 -33.57
CA PRO A 149 -7.21 -13.49 -32.38
C PRO A 149 -6.29 -12.68 -31.44
N LEU A 150 -6.20 -13.10 -30.17
CA LEU A 150 -5.31 -12.48 -29.19
C LEU A 150 -3.83 -12.65 -29.61
N PRO A 151 -2.95 -11.65 -29.42
CA PRO A 151 -1.59 -11.71 -29.94
C PRO A 151 -0.69 -12.77 -29.29
N TRP A 152 -1.05 -13.25 -28.10
CA TRP A 152 -0.38 -14.35 -27.40
C TRP A 152 -1.09 -15.71 -27.56
N SER A 153 -2.15 -15.78 -28.38
CA SER A 153 -2.86 -17.04 -28.66
C SER A 153 -2.20 -17.82 -29.78
N CYS A 154 -2.42 -19.14 -29.78
CA CYS A 154 -2.02 -20.04 -30.86
C CYS A 154 -2.76 -19.75 -32.18
N ASP A 155 -3.95 -19.16 -32.10
CA ASP A 155 -4.78 -18.83 -33.27
C ASP A 155 -4.20 -17.66 -34.07
N ALA A 156 -3.28 -16.89 -33.48
CA ALA A 156 -2.58 -15.83 -34.20
C ALA A 156 -1.59 -16.41 -35.22
N VAL A 157 -1.63 -15.90 -36.45
CA VAL A 157 -0.81 -16.39 -37.57
C VAL A 157 0.69 -16.42 -37.24
N ALA A 158 1.18 -15.44 -36.48
CA ALA A 158 2.58 -15.36 -36.06
C ALA A 158 2.99 -16.50 -35.10
N ASN A 159 2.04 -17.08 -34.37
CA ASN A 159 2.28 -18.11 -33.36
C ASN A 159 1.89 -19.52 -33.81
N ALA A 160 1.27 -19.65 -34.99
CA ALA A 160 0.76 -20.93 -35.49
C ALA A 160 1.84 -22.03 -35.58
N ALA A 161 3.09 -21.65 -35.89
CA ALA A 161 4.23 -22.58 -35.95
C ALA A 161 4.67 -23.07 -34.56
N LEU A 162 4.44 -22.28 -33.50
CA LEU A 162 4.83 -22.61 -32.12
C LEU A 162 3.86 -23.61 -31.46
N CYS A 163 2.60 -23.61 -31.93
CA CYS A 163 1.55 -24.50 -31.42
C CYS A 163 1.31 -25.73 -32.31
N GLY A 164 2.13 -25.92 -33.35
CA GLY A 164 2.08 -27.09 -34.22
C GLY A 164 2.47 -28.37 -33.49
N ASN A 165 1.82 -29.48 -33.85
CA ASN A 165 2.00 -30.79 -33.21
C ASN A 165 3.47 -31.25 -33.21
N SER A 166 4.02 -31.46 -32.00
CA SER A 166 5.24 -32.25 -31.76
C SER A 166 4.97 -33.74 -32.00
N SER A 167 4.61 -34.13 -33.23
CA SER A 167 4.39 -35.52 -33.63
C SER A 167 5.30 -36.00 -34.76
N THR A 168 6.43 -35.31 -34.99
CA THR A 168 7.52 -35.82 -35.83
C THR A 168 8.80 -35.81 -35.02
N GLY A 169 9.31 -37.00 -34.73
CA GLY A 169 10.47 -37.24 -33.89
C GLY A 169 11.69 -36.45 -34.31
N ASN A 170 12.13 -35.56 -33.41
CA ASN A 170 13.50 -35.49 -32.95
C ASN A 170 13.49 -34.62 -31.70
N SER A 171 13.69 -35.25 -30.55
CA SER A 171 13.82 -34.60 -29.25
C SER A 171 15.07 -33.72 -29.25
N SER A 172 14.93 -32.45 -29.65
CA SER A 172 15.83 -31.42 -29.16
C SER A 172 15.42 -31.12 -27.71
N SER A 173 16.32 -31.45 -26.79
CA SER A 173 16.18 -31.39 -25.34
C SER A 173 16.10 -29.94 -24.80
N GLY A 174 15.13 -29.16 -25.28
CA GLY A 174 14.78 -27.84 -24.77
C GLY A 174 13.28 -27.74 -24.55
N LYS A 175 12.86 -27.22 -23.39
CA LYS A 175 11.45 -26.97 -23.08
C LYS A 175 10.91 -25.96 -24.10
N ALA A 176 9.96 -26.36 -24.95
CA ALA A 176 9.34 -25.44 -25.91
C ALA A 176 8.61 -24.32 -25.14
N LEU A 177 9.02 -23.07 -25.35
CA LEU A 177 8.42 -21.90 -24.70
C LEU A 177 6.99 -21.70 -25.24
N SER A 178 6.04 -21.31 -24.37
CA SER A 178 4.69 -21.04 -24.82
C SER A 178 4.62 -19.74 -25.65
N PRO A 179 3.67 -19.59 -26.58
CA PRO A 179 3.51 -18.34 -27.32
C PRO A 179 3.30 -17.12 -26.41
N THR A 180 2.67 -17.33 -25.25
CA THR A 180 2.48 -16.28 -24.25
C THR A 180 3.78 -15.92 -23.54
N GLU A 181 4.64 -16.91 -23.26
CA GLU A 181 5.97 -16.67 -22.68
C GLU A 181 6.88 -15.91 -23.65
N ILE A 182 6.85 -16.24 -24.95
CA ILE A 182 7.55 -15.49 -26.01
C ILE A 182 7.00 -14.07 -26.11
N PHE A 183 5.68 -13.90 -26.11
CA PHE A 183 5.05 -12.58 -26.13
C PHE A 183 5.51 -11.73 -24.94
N TRP A 184 5.55 -12.29 -23.73
CA TRP A 184 6.02 -11.60 -22.53
C TRP A 184 7.51 -11.25 -22.59
N ASN A 185 8.38 -12.23 -22.84
CA ASN A 185 9.82 -12.05 -22.76
C ASN A 185 10.38 -11.22 -23.92
N GLU A 186 9.91 -11.44 -25.15
CA GLU A 186 10.47 -10.78 -26.35
C GLU A 186 9.72 -9.50 -26.70
N ARG A 187 8.39 -9.54 -26.74
CA ARG A 187 7.59 -8.42 -27.25
C ARG A 187 7.29 -7.39 -26.18
N VAL A 188 6.85 -7.81 -24.99
CA VAL A 188 6.53 -6.88 -23.90
C VAL A 188 7.81 -6.36 -23.25
N LEU A 189 8.57 -7.26 -22.61
CA LEU A 189 9.75 -6.90 -21.84
C LEU A 189 10.96 -6.57 -22.72
N GLY A 190 11.27 -7.42 -23.70
CA GLY A 190 12.54 -7.33 -24.43
C GLY A 190 13.74 -7.93 -23.68
N VAL A 191 13.50 -8.74 -22.65
CA VAL A 191 14.54 -9.29 -21.75
C VAL A 191 15.56 -10.15 -22.48
N VAL A 192 15.19 -10.71 -23.64
CA VAL A 192 16.11 -11.49 -24.50
C VAL A 192 17.27 -10.66 -25.07
N HIS A 193 17.17 -9.33 -25.08
CA HIS A 193 18.21 -8.43 -25.55
C HIS A 193 19.13 -7.93 -24.42
N SER A 194 18.93 -8.35 -23.17
CA SER A 194 19.69 -7.90 -22.00
C SER A 194 20.48 -9.05 -21.38
N GLU A 195 21.76 -8.80 -21.08
CA GLU A 195 22.62 -9.77 -20.39
C GLU A 195 22.45 -9.76 -18.85
N GLY A 196 21.63 -8.85 -18.30
CA GLY A 196 21.35 -8.77 -16.86
C GLY A 196 21.26 -7.36 -16.31
N LEU A 197 21.40 -7.23 -14.98
CA LEU A 197 21.25 -5.96 -14.26
C LEU A 197 22.21 -4.84 -14.71
N HIS A 198 23.40 -5.21 -15.21
CA HIS A 198 24.43 -4.27 -15.66
C HIS A 198 24.17 -3.73 -17.08
N ASP A 199 23.29 -4.39 -17.83
CA ASP A 199 22.94 -4.04 -19.21
C ASP A 199 21.42 -3.82 -19.31
N PRO A 200 20.90 -2.67 -18.87
CA PRO A 200 19.48 -2.37 -18.97
C PRO A 200 19.01 -2.22 -20.43
N GLY A 201 19.88 -1.93 -21.38
CA GLY A 201 19.49 -1.68 -22.76
C GLY A 201 18.64 -0.42 -22.96
N PRO A 202 18.08 -0.21 -24.17
CA PRO A 202 17.24 0.94 -24.48
C PRO A 202 15.87 0.89 -23.79
N VAL A 203 15.25 2.06 -23.64
CA VAL A 203 13.88 2.18 -23.13
C VAL A 203 12.88 1.65 -24.17
N ARG A 204 11.99 0.75 -23.74
CA ARG A 204 10.88 0.25 -24.56
C ARG A 204 9.82 1.36 -24.72
N TRP A 205 9.87 2.10 -25.82
CA TRP A 205 8.94 3.20 -26.08
C TRP A 205 7.44 2.87 -25.89
N PRO A 206 6.93 1.69 -26.29
CA PRO A 206 5.53 1.34 -26.02
C PRO A 206 5.20 1.29 -24.52
N LEU A 207 6.08 0.68 -23.71
CA LEU A 207 5.90 0.63 -22.26
C LEU A 207 6.11 1.99 -21.61
N ALA A 208 7.03 2.82 -22.13
CA ALA A 208 7.21 4.20 -21.67
C ALA A 208 5.93 5.03 -21.89
N LEU A 209 5.25 4.87 -23.02
CA LEU A 209 3.95 5.51 -23.27
C LEU A 209 2.86 4.98 -22.33
N CYS A 210 2.80 3.66 -22.09
CA CYS A 210 1.85 3.09 -21.11
C CYS A 210 2.14 3.58 -19.68
N LEU A 211 3.40 3.73 -19.30
CA LEU A 211 3.82 4.26 -18.00
C LEU A 211 3.45 5.74 -17.86
N LEU A 212 3.66 6.54 -18.92
CA LEU A 212 3.24 7.94 -18.96
C LEU A 212 1.73 8.06 -18.82
N ALA A 213 0.97 7.25 -19.57
CA ALA A 213 -0.49 7.22 -19.48
C ALA A 213 -0.97 6.83 -18.07
N ALA A 214 -0.33 5.84 -17.43
CA ALA A 214 -0.63 5.45 -16.07
C ALA A 214 -0.42 6.62 -15.09
N TRP A 215 0.72 7.31 -15.16
CA TRP A 215 0.98 8.50 -14.32
C TRP A 215 0.00 9.66 -14.57
N ILE A 216 -0.42 9.87 -15.82
CA ILE A 216 -1.45 10.86 -16.15
C ILE A 216 -2.79 10.47 -15.51
N ILE A 217 -3.20 9.20 -15.58
CA ILE A 217 -4.43 8.73 -14.95
C ILE A 217 -4.36 8.95 -13.43
N ILE A 218 -3.25 8.58 -12.78
CA ILE A 218 -3.04 8.80 -11.34
C ILE A 218 -3.14 10.30 -11.00
N TYR A 219 -2.49 11.15 -11.79
CA TYR A 219 -2.58 12.60 -11.63
C TYR A 219 -4.02 13.10 -11.72
N LEU A 220 -4.74 12.73 -12.79
CA LEU A 220 -6.13 13.16 -13.03
C LEU A 220 -7.08 12.72 -11.91
N CYS A 221 -6.95 11.47 -11.44
CA CYS A 221 -7.78 10.93 -10.38
C CYS A 221 -7.55 11.61 -9.02
N MET A 222 -6.35 12.15 -8.77
CA MET A 222 -5.98 12.81 -7.50
C MET A 222 -5.94 14.35 -7.58
N LEU A 223 -6.33 14.96 -8.70
CA LEU A 223 -6.30 16.42 -8.89
C LEU A 223 -6.95 17.22 -7.75
N LYS A 224 -8.07 16.73 -7.23
CA LYS A 224 -8.80 17.35 -6.10
C LYS A 224 -8.57 16.64 -4.76
N GLY A 225 -7.49 15.84 -4.65
CA GLY A 225 -7.21 14.98 -3.49
C GLY A 225 -8.34 13.99 -3.20
N ILE A 226 -8.60 13.75 -1.92
CA ILE A 226 -9.60 12.80 -1.41
C ILE A 226 -11.02 12.99 -1.97
N ARG A 227 -11.39 14.20 -2.40
CA ARG A 227 -12.72 14.45 -3.01
C ARG A 227 -12.86 13.86 -4.40
N SER A 228 -11.76 13.73 -5.14
CA SER A 228 -11.76 13.09 -6.46
C SER A 228 -11.50 11.60 -6.34
N SER A 229 -10.42 11.22 -5.63
CA SER A 229 -10.07 9.81 -5.46
C SER A 229 -11.18 9.03 -4.74
N GLY A 230 -11.81 9.62 -3.72
CA GLY A 230 -12.96 9.04 -3.01
C GLY A 230 -14.19 8.74 -3.88
N LYS A 231 -14.36 9.43 -5.02
CA LYS A 231 -15.42 9.13 -5.99
C LYS A 231 -15.00 8.06 -6.99
N VAL A 232 -13.75 8.10 -7.43
CA VAL A 232 -13.18 7.13 -8.38
C VAL A 232 -13.20 5.72 -7.79
N VAL A 233 -12.88 5.58 -6.49
CA VAL A 233 -12.85 4.28 -5.79
C VAL A 233 -14.18 3.54 -5.75
N TYR A 234 -15.33 4.19 -5.96
CA TYR A 234 -16.59 3.47 -6.08
C TYR A 234 -16.62 2.52 -7.27
N VAL A 235 -15.94 2.87 -8.36
CA VAL A 235 -15.83 2.01 -9.54
C VAL A 235 -14.60 1.13 -9.42
N THR A 236 -13.44 1.71 -9.12
CA THR A 236 -12.17 1.00 -9.19
C THR A 236 -12.05 -0.07 -8.09
N ALA A 237 -12.59 0.17 -6.89
CA ALA A 237 -12.55 -0.82 -5.82
C ALA A 237 -13.65 -1.88 -5.95
N THR A 238 -14.80 -1.58 -6.57
CA THR A 238 -15.93 -2.54 -6.67
C THR A 238 -15.88 -3.42 -7.91
N PHE A 239 -15.38 -2.90 -9.04
CA PHE A 239 -15.30 -3.62 -10.30
C PHE A 239 -14.50 -4.93 -10.20
N PRO A 240 -13.35 -5.00 -9.49
CA PRO A 240 -12.64 -6.26 -9.29
C PRO A 240 -13.48 -7.35 -8.64
N TYR A 241 -14.35 -7.02 -7.68
CA TYR A 241 -15.24 -8.01 -7.06
C TYR A 241 -16.24 -8.57 -8.07
N PHE A 242 -16.80 -7.73 -8.94
CA PHE A 242 -17.65 -8.18 -10.03
C PHE A 242 -16.90 -9.18 -10.93
N VAL A 243 -15.69 -8.84 -11.38
CA VAL A 243 -14.89 -9.70 -12.24
C VAL A 243 -14.52 -11.01 -11.54
N LEU A 244 -14.11 -10.98 -10.27
CA LEU A 244 -13.81 -12.17 -9.49
C LEU A 244 -15.01 -13.13 -9.40
N ILE A 245 -16.21 -12.60 -9.12
CA ILE A 245 -17.44 -13.42 -9.08
C ILE A 245 -17.70 -14.07 -10.44
N VAL A 246 -17.60 -13.30 -11.53
CA VAL A 246 -17.81 -13.81 -12.89
C VAL A 246 -16.77 -14.88 -13.25
N LEU A 247 -15.50 -14.68 -12.89
CA LEU A 247 -14.42 -15.67 -13.12
C LEU A 247 -14.59 -16.93 -12.27
N ILE A 248 -15.07 -16.82 -11.03
CA ILE A 248 -15.39 -17.99 -10.19
C ILE A 248 -16.52 -18.80 -10.82
N ILE A 249 -17.61 -18.16 -11.23
CA ILE A 249 -18.73 -18.84 -11.90
C ILE A 249 -18.24 -19.51 -13.17
N ARG A 250 -17.47 -18.79 -14.00
CA ARG A 250 -16.92 -19.36 -15.23
C ARG A 250 -16.00 -20.53 -14.92
N GLY A 251 -15.06 -20.37 -13.99
CA GLY A 251 -14.12 -21.39 -13.55
C GLY A 251 -14.82 -22.66 -13.06
N ALA A 252 -15.90 -22.53 -12.30
CA ALA A 252 -16.71 -23.65 -11.83
C ALA A 252 -17.38 -24.44 -12.96
N THR A 253 -17.65 -23.81 -14.12
CA THR A 253 -18.21 -24.50 -15.30
C THR A 253 -17.17 -25.21 -16.16
N LEU A 254 -15.87 -25.01 -15.90
CA LEU A 254 -14.80 -25.59 -16.73
C LEU A 254 -14.44 -27.01 -16.28
N GLN A 255 -14.16 -27.87 -17.26
CA GLN A 255 -13.62 -29.21 -17.04
C GLN A 255 -12.20 -29.11 -16.46
N GLY A 256 -11.85 -29.95 -15.49
CA GLY A 256 -10.55 -29.90 -14.81
C GLY A 256 -10.43 -28.84 -13.71
N SER A 257 -11.43 -27.97 -13.54
CA SER A 257 -11.41 -26.92 -12.50
C SER A 257 -11.22 -27.47 -11.08
N LEU A 258 -11.85 -28.61 -10.77
CA LEU A 258 -11.69 -29.29 -9.48
C LEU A 258 -10.25 -29.72 -9.20
N GLN A 259 -9.46 -30.07 -10.22
CA GLN A 259 -8.05 -30.42 -10.04
C GLN A 259 -7.25 -29.21 -9.56
N GLY A 260 -7.55 -28.03 -10.12
CA GLY A 260 -6.95 -26.78 -9.67
C GLY A 260 -7.35 -26.41 -8.24
N ILE A 261 -8.63 -26.53 -7.89
CA ILE A 261 -9.09 -26.27 -6.51
C ILE A 261 -8.49 -27.27 -5.52
N ALA A 262 -8.38 -28.54 -5.90
CA ALA A 262 -7.69 -29.54 -5.08
C ALA A 262 -6.22 -29.13 -4.88
N PHE A 263 -5.52 -28.69 -5.93
CA PHE A 263 -4.14 -28.20 -5.82
C PHE A 263 -4.02 -26.96 -4.91
N TYR A 264 -5.04 -26.11 -4.88
CA TYR A 264 -5.07 -24.91 -4.04
C TYR A 264 -5.27 -25.22 -2.54
N LEU A 265 -6.14 -26.18 -2.20
CA LEU A 265 -6.62 -26.37 -0.82
C LEU A 265 -6.22 -27.70 -0.16
N THR A 266 -5.66 -28.65 -0.89
CA THR A 266 -5.26 -29.94 -0.29
C THR A 266 -4.21 -29.69 0.80
N PRO A 267 -4.44 -30.13 2.05
CA PRO A 267 -3.57 -29.83 3.16
C PRO A 267 -2.34 -30.75 3.21
N GLU A 268 -1.13 -30.17 3.18
CA GLU A 268 0.14 -30.87 3.45
C GLU A 268 0.67 -30.50 4.85
N TRP A 269 0.36 -31.32 5.85
CA TRP A 269 0.66 -31.00 7.26
C TRP A 269 2.14 -30.87 7.58
N ASP A 270 3.00 -31.62 6.88
CA ASP A 270 4.46 -31.58 7.07
C ASP A 270 5.05 -30.19 6.81
N ARG A 271 4.38 -29.39 5.96
CA ARG A 271 4.81 -28.01 5.64
C ARG A 271 4.73 -27.07 6.84
N LEU A 272 3.83 -27.32 7.80
CA LEU A 272 3.61 -26.43 8.95
C LEU A 272 4.84 -26.32 9.87
N ALA A 273 5.68 -27.37 9.89
CA ALA A 273 6.91 -27.39 10.66
C ALA A 273 8.02 -26.51 10.06
N ASN A 274 7.88 -26.09 8.80
CA ASN A 274 8.88 -25.26 8.13
C ASN A 274 8.69 -23.78 8.49
N ALA A 275 9.74 -23.16 9.05
CA ALA A 275 9.75 -21.74 9.40
C ALA A 275 9.49 -20.81 8.19
N GLN A 276 9.83 -21.24 6.97
CA GLN A 276 9.56 -20.49 5.75
C GLN A 276 8.06 -20.22 5.56
N VAL A 277 7.19 -21.18 5.89
CA VAL A 277 5.73 -21.05 5.75
C VAL A 277 5.22 -19.91 6.62
N TRP A 278 5.76 -19.77 7.84
CA TRP A 278 5.40 -18.70 8.77
C TRP A 278 5.93 -17.34 8.32
N ASN A 279 7.14 -17.31 7.74
CA ASN A 279 7.71 -16.08 7.19
C ASN A 279 6.90 -15.60 5.97
N ASP A 280 6.57 -16.49 5.03
CA ASP A 280 5.76 -16.19 3.85
C ASP A 280 4.36 -15.70 4.24
N ALA A 281 3.74 -16.33 5.25
CA ALA A 281 2.46 -15.89 5.81
C ALA A 281 2.55 -14.47 6.37
N ALA A 282 3.56 -14.18 7.17
CA ALA A 282 3.76 -12.84 7.71
C ALA A 282 4.05 -11.80 6.61
N SER A 283 4.98 -12.08 5.70
CA SER A 283 5.32 -11.20 4.58
C SER A 283 4.08 -10.88 3.73
N GLN A 284 3.22 -11.88 3.49
CA GLN A 284 1.97 -11.67 2.78
C GLN A 284 1.00 -10.76 3.52
N ILE A 285 0.88 -10.88 4.85
CA ILE A 285 0.01 -10.00 5.65
C ILE A 285 0.50 -8.54 5.59
N PHE A 286 1.81 -8.32 5.74
CA PHE A 286 2.40 -6.99 5.65
C PHE A 286 2.21 -6.36 4.27
N TYR A 287 2.53 -7.12 3.22
CA TYR A 287 2.40 -6.68 1.85
C TYR A 287 0.93 -6.43 1.46
N SER A 288 0.02 -7.31 1.87
CA SER A 288 -1.41 -7.22 1.52
C SER A 288 -2.14 -6.12 2.28
N LEU A 289 -1.82 -5.88 3.55
CA LEU A 289 -2.49 -4.82 4.30
C LEU A 289 -1.84 -3.44 4.09
N GLY A 290 -0.65 -3.36 3.49
CA GLY A 290 0.07 -2.11 3.28
C GLY A 290 0.49 -1.41 4.58
N ILE A 291 0.70 -2.20 5.64
CA ILE A 291 1.05 -1.68 6.98
C ILE A 291 2.47 -1.12 6.96
N GLY A 292 2.66 0.06 7.54
CA GLY A 292 3.98 0.67 7.68
C GLY A 292 4.48 1.42 6.45
N VAL A 293 3.62 1.63 5.45
CA VAL A 293 3.91 2.43 4.25
C VAL A 293 3.38 3.86 4.39
N GLY A 294 2.49 4.12 5.36
CA GLY A 294 1.95 5.45 5.67
C GLY A 294 0.73 5.87 4.83
N GLY A 295 0.32 5.07 3.84
CA GLY A 295 -0.89 5.33 3.05
C GLY A 295 -2.17 5.24 3.91
N LEU A 296 -2.29 4.19 4.74
CA LEU A 296 -3.39 4.01 5.68
C LEU A 296 -3.48 5.16 6.69
N LEU A 297 -2.34 5.56 7.24
CA LEU A 297 -2.25 6.67 8.18
C LEU A 297 -2.75 7.97 7.55
N SER A 298 -2.31 8.28 6.33
CA SER A 298 -2.81 9.43 5.58
C SER A 298 -4.31 9.35 5.31
N MET A 299 -4.84 8.22 4.85
CA MET A 299 -6.29 8.10 4.61
C MET A 299 -7.12 8.25 5.88
N ALA A 300 -6.66 7.68 7.01
CA ALA A 300 -7.31 7.80 8.30
C ALA A 300 -7.28 9.24 8.86
N SER A 301 -6.24 10.01 8.52
CA SER A 301 -6.12 11.41 8.97
C SER A 301 -7.24 12.33 8.50
N TYR A 302 -7.95 11.94 7.44
CA TYR A 302 -9.11 12.66 6.89
C TYR A 302 -10.45 12.20 7.48
N ASN A 303 -10.44 11.22 8.39
CA ASN A 303 -11.66 10.80 9.07
C ASN A 303 -12.17 11.86 10.05
N LYS A 304 -13.47 11.79 10.33
CA LYS A 304 -14.04 12.48 11.47
C LYS A 304 -13.45 11.90 12.76
N PHE A 305 -13.28 12.76 13.76
CA PHE A 305 -12.67 12.35 15.02
C PHE A 305 -13.51 11.25 15.68
N ASP A 306 -14.83 11.38 15.71
CA ASP A 306 -15.78 10.44 16.33
C ASP A 306 -16.02 9.13 15.54
N ASN A 307 -15.27 8.88 14.46
CA ASN A 307 -15.50 7.70 13.64
C ASN A 307 -15.01 6.40 14.31
N ASN A 308 -15.80 5.33 14.21
CA ASN A 308 -15.46 4.05 14.82
C ASN A 308 -14.36 3.30 14.04
N VAL A 309 -13.11 3.59 14.40
CA VAL A 309 -11.91 3.00 13.77
C VAL A 309 -11.79 1.49 13.97
N ILE A 310 -12.27 0.95 15.10
CA ILE A 310 -12.19 -0.49 15.40
C ILE A 310 -13.07 -1.28 14.44
N ARG A 311 -14.32 -0.84 14.26
CA ARG A 311 -15.25 -1.46 13.30
C ARG A 311 -14.66 -1.39 11.89
N ASP A 312 -14.14 -0.24 11.51
CA ASP A 312 -13.63 -0.04 10.15
C ASP A 312 -12.39 -0.92 9.90
N THR A 313 -11.49 -1.03 10.89
CA THR A 313 -10.36 -1.96 10.87
C THR A 313 -10.80 -3.41 10.62
N LEU A 314 -11.80 -3.89 11.37
CA LEU A 314 -12.29 -5.27 11.22
C LEU A 314 -12.93 -5.51 9.85
N ILE A 315 -13.72 -4.55 9.34
CA ILE A 315 -14.34 -4.64 8.01
C ILE A 315 -13.27 -4.70 6.92
N ILE A 316 -12.30 -3.78 6.95
CA ILE A 316 -11.28 -3.68 5.90
C ILE A 316 -10.36 -4.91 5.89
N THR A 317 -9.86 -5.32 7.05
CA THR A 317 -8.95 -6.47 7.16
C THR A 317 -9.63 -7.78 6.80
N THR A 318 -10.89 -7.98 7.22
CA THR A 318 -11.69 -9.15 6.82
C THR A 318 -11.97 -9.14 5.33
N GLY A 319 -12.39 -8.00 4.78
CA GLY A 319 -12.61 -7.83 3.34
C GLY A 319 -11.38 -8.20 2.53
N ASN A 320 -10.21 -7.67 2.91
CA ASN A 320 -8.93 -7.98 2.26
C ASN A 320 -8.61 -9.50 2.23
N CYS A 321 -8.80 -10.18 3.37
CA CYS A 321 -8.51 -11.61 3.48
C CYS A 321 -9.51 -12.46 2.69
N LEU A 322 -10.80 -12.12 2.75
CA LEU A 322 -11.82 -12.78 1.94
C LEU A 322 -11.54 -12.63 0.45
N THR A 323 -11.14 -11.44 0.00
CA THR A 323 -10.78 -11.22 -1.41
C THR A 323 -9.60 -12.07 -1.84
N SER A 324 -8.55 -12.16 -1.01
CA SER A 324 -7.41 -13.05 -1.27
C SER A 324 -7.85 -14.51 -1.42
N PHE A 325 -8.71 -14.99 -0.51
CA PHE A 325 -9.22 -16.35 -0.55
C PHE A 325 -10.09 -16.63 -1.79
N PHE A 326 -11.03 -15.74 -2.11
CA PHE A 326 -11.89 -15.89 -3.28
C PHE A 326 -11.13 -15.74 -4.60
N ALA A 327 -10.13 -14.85 -4.67
CA ALA A 327 -9.25 -14.76 -5.82
C ALA A 327 -8.52 -16.08 -6.06
N GLY A 328 -8.13 -16.81 -5.01
CA GLY A 328 -7.56 -18.15 -5.13
C GLY A 328 -8.46 -19.13 -5.90
N PHE A 329 -9.77 -19.14 -5.64
CA PHE A 329 -10.71 -19.96 -6.42
C PHE A 329 -10.80 -19.53 -7.87
N ALA A 330 -10.88 -18.22 -8.13
CA ALA A 330 -10.91 -17.68 -9.50
C ALA A 330 -9.67 -18.14 -10.29
N ILE A 331 -8.49 -18.00 -9.66
CA ILE A 331 -7.20 -18.31 -10.28
C ILE A 331 -7.03 -19.81 -10.54
N PHE A 332 -7.18 -20.62 -9.49
CA PHE A 332 -6.87 -22.05 -9.59
C PHE A 332 -7.91 -22.84 -10.38
N SER A 333 -9.17 -22.42 -10.41
CA SER A 333 -10.16 -23.09 -11.25
C SER A 333 -9.83 -22.98 -12.75
N ILE A 334 -9.34 -21.81 -13.20
CA ILE A 334 -8.94 -21.58 -14.59
C ILE A 334 -7.58 -22.25 -14.89
N LEU A 335 -6.61 -22.20 -13.97
CA LEU A 335 -5.34 -22.93 -14.12
C LEU A 335 -5.54 -24.46 -14.17
N GLY A 336 -6.48 -24.99 -13.37
CA GLY A 336 -6.86 -26.40 -13.42
C GLY A 336 -7.44 -26.81 -14.77
N HIS A 337 -8.23 -25.93 -15.40
CA HIS A 337 -8.69 -26.15 -16.77
C HIS A 337 -7.54 -26.17 -17.79
N MET A 338 -6.56 -25.25 -17.66
CA MET A 338 -5.38 -25.25 -18.53
C MET A 338 -4.58 -26.56 -18.38
N ALA A 339 -4.31 -26.97 -17.14
CA ALA A 339 -3.59 -28.21 -16.83
C ALA A 339 -4.29 -29.42 -17.47
N TRP A 340 -5.61 -29.50 -17.34
CA TRP A 340 -6.43 -30.55 -17.94
C TRP A 340 -6.38 -30.52 -19.48
N ARG A 341 -6.46 -29.35 -20.11
CA ARG A 341 -6.35 -29.18 -21.57
C ARG A 341 -4.99 -29.60 -22.12
N LYS A 342 -3.92 -29.28 -21.39
CA LYS A 342 -2.53 -29.59 -21.76
C LYS A 342 -2.09 -31.01 -21.37
N GLY A 343 -2.86 -31.69 -20.51
CA GLY A 343 -2.49 -33.01 -19.99
C GLY A 343 -1.28 -32.97 -19.06
N VAL A 344 -1.04 -31.85 -18.37
CA VAL A 344 0.10 -31.65 -17.45
C VAL A 344 -0.38 -31.40 -16.02
N ALA A 345 0.52 -31.50 -15.04
CA ALA A 345 0.19 -31.19 -13.65
C ALA A 345 -0.03 -29.68 -13.44
N VAL A 346 -0.92 -29.31 -12.51
CA VAL A 346 -1.23 -27.89 -12.19
C VAL A 346 0.02 -27.12 -11.77
N GLY A 347 0.96 -27.77 -11.07
CA GLY A 347 2.21 -27.14 -10.66
C GLY A 347 3.14 -26.74 -11.81
N GLU A 348 3.01 -27.34 -13.00
CA GLU A 348 3.83 -26.98 -14.16
C GLU A 348 3.33 -25.74 -14.90
N VAL A 349 2.05 -25.41 -14.73
CA VAL A 349 1.41 -24.22 -15.33
C VAL A 349 1.31 -23.05 -14.34
N ALA A 350 1.59 -23.28 -13.06
CA ALA A 350 1.57 -22.26 -12.03
C ALA A 350 2.93 -21.55 -11.94
N ASP A 351 3.07 -20.44 -12.64
CA ASP A 351 4.25 -19.57 -12.54
C ASP A 351 4.19 -18.68 -11.27
N THR A 352 5.22 -17.88 -11.03
CA THR A 352 5.39 -17.06 -9.82
C THR A 352 5.41 -15.56 -10.16
N GLY A 353 4.93 -14.73 -9.24
CA GLY A 353 4.99 -13.28 -9.38
C GLY A 353 4.30 -12.76 -10.65
N PRO A 354 4.92 -11.82 -11.40
CA PRO A 354 4.36 -11.30 -12.66
C PRO A 354 4.11 -12.39 -13.72
N GLY A 355 4.90 -13.47 -13.74
CA GLY A 355 4.71 -14.57 -14.69
C GLY A 355 3.34 -15.24 -14.56
N LEU A 356 2.81 -15.35 -13.33
CA LEU A 356 1.48 -15.90 -13.12
C LEU A 356 0.39 -15.08 -13.82
N ALA A 357 0.47 -13.75 -13.74
CA ALA A 357 -0.56 -12.86 -14.25
C ALA A 357 -0.38 -12.44 -15.71
N PHE A 358 0.86 -12.42 -16.21
CA PHE A 358 1.18 -11.99 -17.58
C PHE A 358 1.61 -13.13 -18.50
N VAL A 359 1.80 -14.36 -18.00
CA VAL A 359 2.11 -15.55 -18.81
C VAL A 359 1.05 -16.63 -18.62
N ALA A 360 0.94 -17.19 -17.41
CA ALA A 360 0.04 -18.33 -17.18
C ALA A 360 -1.44 -17.95 -17.36
N TYR A 361 -1.88 -16.81 -16.81
CA TYR A 361 -3.28 -16.41 -16.91
C TYR A 361 -3.72 -16.06 -18.33
N PRO A 362 -2.99 -15.20 -19.08
CA PRO A 362 -3.40 -14.84 -20.44
C PRO A 362 -3.43 -16.05 -21.37
N GLU A 363 -2.55 -17.03 -21.16
CA GLU A 363 -2.60 -18.32 -21.83
C GLU A 363 -3.87 -19.10 -21.47
N ALA A 364 -4.25 -19.15 -20.19
CA ALA A 364 -5.45 -19.85 -19.75
C ALA A 364 -6.73 -19.21 -20.33
N LEU A 365 -6.77 -17.88 -20.37
CA LEU A 365 -7.89 -17.12 -20.94
C LEU A 365 -7.98 -17.28 -22.45
N ALA A 366 -6.85 -17.44 -23.14
CA ALA A 366 -6.83 -17.70 -24.58
C ALA A 366 -7.49 -19.04 -24.96
N LEU A 367 -7.52 -20.02 -24.04
CA LEU A 367 -8.17 -21.31 -24.24
C LEU A 367 -9.71 -21.27 -24.08
N LEU A 368 -10.25 -20.17 -23.56
CA LEU A 368 -11.69 -20.02 -23.34
C LEU A 368 -12.40 -19.54 -24.62
N PRO A 369 -13.62 -20.03 -24.90
CA PRO A 369 -14.46 -19.42 -25.93
C PRO A 369 -14.76 -17.96 -25.55
N GLY A 370 -14.61 -17.06 -26.53
CA GLY A 370 -14.71 -15.62 -26.29
C GLY A 370 -13.49 -15.05 -25.56
N SER A 371 -12.29 -15.59 -25.78
CA SER A 371 -11.04 -15.23 -25.09
C SER A 371 -10.79 -13.72 -24.96
N VAL A 372 -11.10 -12.93 -26.00
CA VAL A 372 -11.03 -11.46 -26.00
C VAL A 372 -11.79 -10.82 -24.83
N PHE A 373 -13.04 -11.25 -24.60
CA PHE A 373 -13.87 -10.72 -23.52
C PHE A 373 -13.25 -11.00 -22.15
N TRP A 374 -12.76 -12.23 -21.95
CA TRP A 374 -12.14 -12.63 -20.69
C TRP A 374 -10.83 -11.88 -20.42
N SER A 375 -9.99 -11.70 -21.44
CA SER A 375 -8.74 -10.94 -21.33
C SER A 375 -9.00 -9.47 -21.03
N ILE A 376 -9.97 -8.82 -21.69
CA ILE A 376 -10.34 -7.43 -21.40
C ILE A 376 -10.80 -7.29 -19.94
N LEU A 377 -11.72 -8.15 -19.47
CA LEU A 377 -12.18 -8.10 -18.08
C LEU A 377 -11.06 -8.32 -17.07
N PHE A 378 -10.18 -9.29 -17.32
CA PHE A 378 -9.08 -9.62 -16.43
C PHE A 378 -8.05 -8.49 -16.33
N PHE A 379 -7.58 -7.95 -17.46
CA PHE A 379 -6.61 -6.85 -17.43
C PHE A 379 -7.22 -5.54 -16.96
N LEU A 380 -8.51 -5.29 -17.23
CA LEU A 380 -9.21 -4.15 -16.64
C LEU A 380 -9.31 -4.28 -15.12
N MET A 381 -9.60 -5.48 -14.60
CA MET A 381 -9.57 -5.76 -13.16
C MET A 381 -8.18 -5.50 -12.57
N LEU A 382 -7.11 -6.06 -13.15
CA LEU A 382 -5.75 -5.84 -12.68
C LEU A 382 -5.36 -4.36 -12.70
N PHE A 383 -5.82 -3.61 -13.71
CA PHE A 383 -5.57 -2.19 -13.84
C PHE A 383 -6.21 -1.42 -12.67
N MET A 384 -7.48 -1.69 -12.37
CA MET A 384 -8.19 -1.04 -11.27
C MET A 384 -7.58 -1.38 -9.90
N LEU A 385 -7.26 -2.66 -9.66
CA LEU A 385 -6.55 -3.09 -8.45
C LEU A 385 -5.19 -2.40 -8.28
N GLY A 386 -4.47 -2.21 -9.40
CA GLY A 386 -3.20 -1.52 -9.40
C GLY A 386 -3.34 -0.04 -9.05
N VAL A 387 -4.30 0.63 -9.68
CA VAL A 387 -4.55 2.06 -9.52
C VAL A 387 -4.93 2.41 -8.07
N ASP A 388 -5.78 1.62 -7.42
CA ASP A 388 -6.22 1.89 -6.05
C ASP A 388 -5.09 1.80 -5.02
N THR A 389 -4.21 0.80 -5.14
CA THR A 389 -3.02 0.71 -4.28
C THR A 389 -2.10 1.93 -4.48
N LEU A 390 -1.93 2.41 -5.72
CA LEU A 390 -1.13 3.62 -5.98
C LEU A 390 -1.77 4.87 -5.40
N PHE A 391 -3.10 5.00 -5.41
CA PHE A 391 -3.78 6.14 -4.79
C PHE A 391 -3.41 6.26 -3.32
N GLY A 392 -3.46 5.17 -2.55
CA GLY A 392 -3.11 5.21 -1.13
C GLY A 392 -1.63 5.54 -0.88
N ASN A 393 -0.70 5.00 -1.69
CA ASN A 393 0.72 5.30 -1.54
C ASN A 393 1.05 6.76 -1.91
N MET A 394 0.50 7.26 -3.02
CA MET A 394 0.67 8.64 -3.47
C MET A 394 0.00 9.65 -2.53
N GLU A 395 -1.16 9.33 -1.97
CA GLU A 395 -1.79 10.12 -0.93
C GLU A 395 -0.88 10.15 0.31
N GLY A 396 -0.32 9.00 0.72
CA GLY A 396 0.74 8.89 1.72
C GLY A 396 1.85 9.95 1.58
N ILE A 397 2.47 9.97 0.39
CA ILE A 397 3.57 10.88 0.04
C ILE A 397 3.10 12.34 0.01
N THR A 398 1.99 12.59 -0.69
CA THR A 398 1.49 13.95 -0.92
C THR A 398 1.01 14.58 0.38
N THR A 399 0.23 13.88 1.20
CA THR A 399 -0.23 14.32 2.51
C THR A 399 0.95 14.63 3.44
N ALA A 400 1.98 13.79 3.47
CA ALA A 400 3.15 14.01 4.32
C ALA A 400 3.89 15.31 3.97
N VAL A 401 4.08 15.59 2.67
CA VAL A 401 4.75 16.82 2.21
C VAL A 401 3.87 18.04 2.44
N LEU A 402 2.57 17.97 2.12
CA LEU A 402 1.64 19.09 2.28
C LEU A 402 1.42 19.48 3.76
N ASP A 403 1.54 18.53 4.68
CA ASP A 403 1.43 18.81 6.12
C ASP A 403 2.71 19.45 6.70
N GLU A 404 3.90 19.11 6.18
CA GLU A 404 5.16 19.76 6.59
C GLU A 404 5.36 21.14 5.92
N PHE A 405 4.81 21.36 4.71
CA PHE A 405 4.90 22.63 3.98
C PHE A 405 3.52 23.26 3.71
N PRO A 406 2.92 23.96 4.69
CA PRO A 406 1.58 24.54 4.57
C PRO A 406 1.39 25.52 3.40
N GLN A 407 2.47 26.14 2.93
CA GLN A 407 2.45 27.06 1.78
C GLN A 407 1.98 26.38 0.49
N LEU A 408 2.36 25.10 0.27
CA LEU A 408 1.91 24.34 -0.89
C LEU A 408 0.42 23.96 -0.79
N ARG A 409 -0.10 23.82 0.43
CA ARG A 409 -1.47 23.37 0.69
C ARG A 409 -2.52 24.46 0.47
N GLN A 410 -2.17 25.73 0.69
CA GLN A 410 -3.14 26.83 0.70
C GLN A 410 -3.76 27.14 -0.66
N ASN A 411 -3.05 26.86 -1.75
CA ASN A 411 -3.52 27.14 -3.10
C ASN A 411 -3.63 25.85 -3.92
N THR A 412 -4.85 25.54 -4.39
CA THR A 412 -5.16 24.37 -5.21
C THR A 412 -4.26 24.24 -6.43
N LEU A 413 -3.84 25.37 -7.03
CA LEU A 413 -2.90 25.38 -8.16
C LEU A 413 -1.51 24.87 -7.76
N HIS A 414 -1.00 25.27 -6.59
CA HIS A 414 0.30 24.82 -6.10
C HIS A 414 0.26 23.33 -5.70
N LYS A 415 -0.83 22.89 -5.06
CA LYS A 415 -1.08 21.46 -4.75
C LYS A 415 -1.08 20.62 -6.03
N SER A 416 -1.82 21.06 -7.06
CA SER A 416 -1.91 20.35 -8.34
C SER A 416 -0.57 20.36 -9.09
N LEU A 417 0.14 21.48 -9.11
CA LEU A 417 1.45 21.60 -9.75
C LEU A 417 2.48 20.68 -9.07
N PHE A 418 2.49 20.65 -7.73
CA PHE A 418 3.33 19.75 -6.95
C PHE A 418 3.04 18.29 -7.27
N LEU A 419 1.76 17.89 -7.29
CA LEU A 419 1.38 16.53 -7.65
C LEU A 419 1.81 16.17 -9.08
N GLY A 420 1.63 17.08 -10.04
CA GLY A 420 2.07 16.89 -11.42
C GLY A 420 3.59 16.73 -11.53
N ALA A 421 4.35 17.56 -10.82
CA ALA A 421 5.80 17.46 -10.74
C ALA A 421 6.24 16.13 -10.10
N LEU A 422 5.58 15.70 -9.03
CA LEU A 422 5.86 14.43 -8.37
C LEU A 422 5.62 13.22 -9.30
N CYS A 423 4.46 13.17 -9.98
CA CYS A 423 4.16 12.14 -10.97
C CYS A 423 5.17 12.14 -12.13
N PHE A 424 5.57 13.33 -12.61
CA PHE A 424 6.56 13.44 -13.68
C PHE A 424 7.95 12.96 -13.24
N CYS A 425 8.38 13.28 -12.01
CA CYS A 425 9.61 12.75 -11.43
C CYS A 425 9.59 11.23 -11.32
N PHE A 426 8.49 10.64 -10.85
CA PHE A 426 8.35 9.19 -10.77
C PHE A 426 8.24 8.52 -12.15
N TYR A 427 7.67 9.19 -13.15
CA TYR A 427 7.74 8.74 -14.54
C TYR A 427 9.19 8.64 -15.03
N LEU A 428 9.99 9.70 -14.84
CA LEU A 428 11.40 9.71 -15.26
C LEU A 428 12.22 8.63 -14.55
N MET A 429 12.04 8.45 -13.25
CA MET A 429 12.70 7.39 -12.48
C MET A 429 12.23 5.99 -12.94
N GLY A 430 10.94 5.85 -13.28
CA GLY A 430 10.35 4.61 -13.76
C GLY A 430 10.83 4.17 -15.14
N LEU A 431 11.39 5.07 -15.96
CA LEU A 431 11.91 4.73 -17.29
C LEU A 431 12.99 3.64 -17.25
N LEU A 432 13.80 3.58 -16.19
CA LEU A 432 14.80 2.53 -15.99
C LEU A 432 14.16 1.14 -15.92
N LEU A 433 12.98 1.02 -15.31
CA LEU A 433 12.29 -0.25 -15.09
C LEU A 433 11.52 -0.74 -16.35
N VAL A 434 11.40 0.09 -17.39
CA VAL A 434 10.78 -0.25 -18.68
C VAL A 434 11.79 -0.30 -19.84
N THR A 435 13.07 -0.51 -19.52
CA THR A 435 14.11 -0.86 -20.48
C THR A 435 14.06 -2.35 -20.85
N ASP A 436 14.80 -2.78 -21.88
CA ASP A 436 14.89 -4.22 -22.25
C ASP A 436 15.28 -5.10 -21.05
N GLY A 437 16.23 -4.65 -20.22
CA GLY A 437 16.66 -5.27 -18.96
C GLY A 437 15.90 -4.77 -17.72
N GLY A 438 14.82 -4.02 -17.90
CA GLY A 438 14.07 -3.35 -16.83
C GLY A 438 13.49 -4.30 -15.79
N ILE A 439 13.17 -5.55 -16.19
CA ILE A 439 12.65 -6.58 -15.28
C ILE A 439 13.66 -6.98 -14.18
N TYR A 440 14.97 -6.86 -14.45
CA TYR A 440 15.99 -7.12 -13.44
C TYR A 440 16.01 -6.03 -12.37
N TRP A 441 15.85 -4.76 -12.77
CA TRP A 441 15.72 -3.63 -11.86
C TRP A 441 14.40 -3.70 -11.08
N PHE A 442 13.30 -3.99 -11.76
CA PHE A 442 11.99 -4.22 -11.14
C PHE A 442 12.09 -5.28 -10.03
N THR A 443 12.63 -6.45 -10.34
CA THR A 443 12.71 -7.58 -9.39
C THR A 443 13.62 -7.25 -8.22
N LEU A 444 14.71 -6.50 -8.44
CA LEU A 444 15.58 -6.03 -7.36
C LEU A 444 14.83 -5.09 -6.40
N ILE A 445 14.12 -4.10 -6.96
CA ILE A 445 13.39 -3.10 -6.16
C ILE A 445 12.23 -3.76 -5.42
N ASP A 446 11.42 -4.60 -6.09
CA ASP A 446 10.30 -5.31 -5.46
C ASP A 446 10.78 -6.21 -4.32
N SER A 447 11.86 -6.96 -4.52
CA SER A 447 12.39 -7.89 -3.52
C SER A 447 12.95 -7.21 -2.26
N PHE A 448 13.52 -6.01 -2.38
CA PHE A 448 14.20 -5.32 -1.27
C PHE A 448 13.43 -4.13 -0.68
N SER A 449 12.55 -3.48 -1.44
CA SER A 449 11.82 -2.27 -0.99
C SER A 449 10.88 -2.54 0.20
N THR A 450 10.19 -3.68 0.20
CA THR A 450 9.20 -4.06 1.23
C THR A 450 9.67 -5.22 2.12
N SER A 451 10.98 -5.49 2.12
CA SER A 451 11.61 -6.58 2.89
C SER A 451 11.85 -6.17 4.36
N PHE A 452 13.05 -6.43 4.90
CA PHE A 452 13.42 -6.07 6.28
C PHE A 452 13.17 -4.59 6.61
N GLY A 453 13.25 -3.70 5.61
CA GLY A 453 13.03 -2.27 5.78
C GLY A 453 11.66 -1.93 6.38
N LEU A 454 10.60 -2.47 5.78
CA LEU A 454 9.21 -2.28 6.20
C LEU A 454 8.94 -2.88 7.60
N ILE A 455 9.50 -4.06 7.86
CA ILE A 455 9.35 -4.76 9.14
C ILE A 455 10.03 -3.97 10.27
N ILE A 456 11.22 -3.41 10.05
CA ILE A 456 11.92 -2.57 11.02
C ILE A 456 11.11 -1.29 11.29
N ILE A 457 10.64 -0.59 10.26
CA ILE A 457 9.82 0.61 10.42
C ILE A 457 8.59 0.31 11.26
N THR A 458 7.90 -0.80 10.97
CA THR A 458 6.71 -1.20 11.70
C THR A 458 7.00 -1.64 13.14
N LEU A 459 8.12 -2.32 13.37
CA LEU A 459 8.58 -2.68 14.71
C LEU A 459 8.83 -1.42 15.55
N PHE A 460 9.53 -0.43 15.01
CA PHE A 460 9.77 0.84 15.70
C PHE A 460 8.49 1.64 15.89
N MET A 461 7.53 1.59 14.97
CA MET A 461 6.20 2.18 15.17
C MET A 461 5.50 1.54 16.36
N CYS A 462 5.48 0.20 16.40
CA CYS A 462 4.83 -0.56 17.47
C CYS A 462 5.47 -0.30 18.84
N ILE A 463 6.82 -0.32 18.92
CA ILE A 463 7.57 0.00 20.13
C ILE A 463 7.36 1.47 20.53
N GLY A 464 7.38 2.38 19.55
CA GLY A 464 7.18 3.80 19.73
C GLY A 464 5.86 4.12 20.40
N ILE A 465 4.76 3.58 19.89
CA ILE A 465 3.43 3.81 20.47
C ILE A 465 3.27 3.08 21.81
N SER A 466 3.74 1.82 21.90
CA SER A 466 3.50 1.01 23.10
C SER A 466 4.30 1.47 24.32
N PHE A 467 5.56 1.88 24.12
CA PHE A 467 6.49 2.17 25.21
C PHE A 467 6.87 3.65 25.32
N PHE A 468 7.08 4.37 24.21
CA PHE A 468 7.49 5.78 24.26
C PHE A 468 6.30 6.72 24.44
N TYR A 469 5.25 6.56 23.63
CA TYR A 469 3.99 7.30 23.80
C TYR A 469 3.18 6.79 25.00
N GLY A 470 3.17 5.46 25.17
CA GLY A 470 2.53 4.78 26.29
C GLY A 470 1.21 4.16 25.88
N ILE A 471 1.15 2.82 25.97
CA ILE A 471 -0.01 2.05 25.50
C ILE A 471 -1.32 2.38 26.22
N ASN A 472 -1.25 2.76 27.49
CA ASN A 472 -2.45 3.14 28.26
C ASN A 472 -3.05 4.45 27.75
N GLN A 473 -2.21 5.43 27.43
CA GLN A 473 -2.65 6.69 26.84
C GLN A 473 -3.27 6.42 25.47
N PHE A 474 -2.59 5.65 24.63
CA PHE A 474 -3.10 5.30 23.31
C PHE A 474 -4.46 4.58 23.36
N CYS A 475 -4.65 3.65 24.31
CA CYS A 475 -5.96 3.02 24.51
C CYS A 475 -7.03 4.02 24.96
N GLN A 476 -6.69 5.00 25.80
CA GLN A 476 -7.61 6.07 26.21
C GLN A 476 -7.95 6.95 25.01
N ASP A 477 -6.99 7.33 24.19
CA ASP A 477 -7.20 8.13 22.98
C ASP A 477 -8.17 7.43 22.01
N ILE A 478 -8.06 6.11 21.83
CA ILE A 478 -9.01 5.34 21.01
C ILE A 478 -10.42 5.36 21.63
N ILE A 479 -10.54 5.27 22.96
CA ILE A 479 -11.84 5.32 23.65
C ILE A 479 -12.47 6.71 23.49
N ASP A 480 -11.68 7.76 23.71
CA ASP A 480 -12.08 9.16 23.56
C ASP A 480 -12.47 9.48 22.12
N MET A 481 -11.78 8.87 21.15
CA MET A 481 -12.09 9.01 19.73
C MET A 481 -13.41 8.33 19.35
N ILE A 482 -13.78 7.21 19.97
CA ILE A 482 -15.04 6.53 19.60
C ILE A 482 -16.26 7.20 20.26
N CYS A 483 -16.08 7.91 21.40
CA CYS A 483 -17.07 8.52 22.31
C CYS A 483 -18.25 7.61 22.79
N HIS A 484 -18.64 6.59 22.03
CA HIS A 484 -19.68 5.60 22.33
C HIS A 484 -19.07 4.18 22.38
N CYS A 485 -17.97 3.97 23.11
CA CYS A 485 -17.37 2.63 23.26
C CYS A 485 -18.31 1.75 24.10
N PRO A 486 -18.85 0.65 23.55
CA PRO A 486 -19.65 -0.29 24.34
C PRO A 486 -18.77 -1.05 25.34
N PRO A 487 -19.33 -1.75 26.34
CA PRO A 487 -18.53 -2.49 27.33
C PRO A 487 -17.59 -3.55 26.74
N TRP A 488 -17.89 -4.07 25.54
CA TRP A 488 -17.01 -5.01 24.83
C TRP A 488 -15.75 -4.32 24.28
N CYS A 489 -15.82 -3.02 23.99
CA CYS A 489 -14.76 -2.21 23.39
C CYS A 489 -13.48 -2.28 24.23
N THR A 490 -13.63 -2.16 25.55
CA THR A 490 -12.54 -2.26 26.52
C THR A 490 -11.92 -3.66 26.55
N LYS A 491 -12.71 -4.73 26.40
CA LYS A 491 -12.19 -6.11 26.33
C LYS A 491 -11.40 -6.35 25.04
N VAL A 492 -11.90 -5.83 23.92
CA VAL A 492 -11.22 -5.90 22.62
C VAL A 492 -9.92 -5.11 22.64
N LEU A 493 -9.92 -3.92 23.26
CA LEU A 493 -8.69 -3.14 23.44
C LEU A 493 -7.67 -3.84 24.35
N LEU A 494 -8.10 -4.64 25.33
CA LEU A 494 -7.17 -5.43 26.14
C LEU A 494 -6.45 -6.50 25.32
N TYR A 495 -7.15 -7.14 24.38
CA TYR A 495 -6.53 -8.03 23.40
C TYR A 495 -5.48 -7.28 22.54
N PHE A 496 -5.86 -6.15 21.95
CA PHE A 496 -4.95 -5.36 21.12
C PHE A 496 -3.74 -4.85 21.91
N LYS A 497 -3.94 -4.42 23.15
CA LYS A 497 -2.88 -4.01 24.07
C LYS A 497 -1.88 -5.14 24.32
N ALA A 498 -2.34 -6.37 24.53
CA ALA A 498 -1.45 -7.52 24.68
C ALA A 498 -0.65 -7.81 23.39
N CYS A 499 -1.30 -7.69 22.22
CA CYS A 499 -0.63 -7.82 20.93
C CYS A 499 0.46 -6.76 20.76
N TRP A 500 0.13 -5.48 20.91
CA TRP A 500 1.06 -4.37 20.73
C TRP A 500 2.25 -4.38 21.70
N THR A 501 2.02 -4.79 22.95
CA THR A 501 3.07 -4.76 23.97
C THR A 501 4.01 -5.97 23.89
N PHE A 502 3.49 -7.16 23.53
CA PHE A 502 4.25 -8.41 23.65
C PHE A 502 4.29 -9.22 22.35
N PHE A 503 3.13 -9.68 21.87
CA PHE A 503 3.10 -10.68 20.79
C PHE A 503 3.60 -10.11 19.46
N THR A 504 3.15 -8.91 19.08
CA THR A 504 3.51 -8.29 17.81
C THR A 504 5.01 -7.97 17.76
N PRO A 505 5.62 -7.24 18.71
CA PRO A 505 7.06 -6.97 18.66
C PRO A 505 7.91 -8.26 18.64
N PHE A 506 7.53 -9.27 19.43
CA PHE A 506 8.24 -10.56 19.45
C PHE A 506 8.18 -11.27 18.09
N LEU A 507 6.99 -11.36 17.48
CA LEU A 507 6.84 -11.99 16.17
C LEU A 507 7.58 -11.21 15.08
N LEU A 508 7.58 -9.88 15.12
CA LEU A 508 8.34 -9.07 14.16
C LEU A 508 9.85 -9.27 14.30
N LEU A 509 10.38 -9.39 15.52
CA LEU A 509 11.78 -9.74 15.74
C LEU A 509 12.13 -11.13 15.21
N PHE A 510 11.24 -12.11 15.41
CA PHE A 510 11.40 -13.46 14.87
C PHE A 510 11.43 -13.45 13.33
N ILE A 511 10.44 -12.79 12.70
CA ILE A 511 10.34 -12.64 11.24
C ILE A 511 11.59 -11.94 10.69
N LEU A 512 12.02 -10.85 11.33
CA LEU A 512 13.19 -10.09 10.92
C LEU A 512 14.47 -10.95 10.98
N SER A 513 14.63 -11.74 12.05
CA SER A 513 15.76 -12.65 12.21
C SER A 513 15.79 -13.69 11.07
N TYR A 514 14.63 -14.26 10.74
CA TYR A 514 14.52 -15.19 9.62
C TYR A 514 14.83 -14.53 8.28
N ILE A 515 14.32 -13.32 8.01
CA ILE A 515 14.62 -12.57 6.77
C ILE A 515 16.12 -12.38 6.63
N PHE A 516 16.85 -12.03 7.69
CA PHE A 516 18.30 -11.89 7.62
C PHE A 516 19.02 -13.21 7.33
N ILE A 517 18.57 -14.32 7.92
CA ILE A 517 19.12 -15.66 7.66
C ILE A 517 18.87 -16.07 6.20
N GLU A 518 17.64 -15.90 5.70
CA GLU A 518 17.30 -16.23 4.32
C GLU A 518 18.03 -15.32 3.33
N MET A 519 18.12 -14.02 3.64
CA MET A 519 18.88 -13.08 2.83
C MET A 519 20.37 -13.43 2.79
N TYR A 520 20.93 -14.07 3.82
CA TYR A 520 22.31 -14.56 3.78
C TYR A 520 22.43 -15.85 2.94
N ASN A 521 21.53 -16.82 3.15
CA ASN A 521 21.61 -18.15 2.55
C ASN A 521 21.17 -18.20 1.08
N THR A 522 20.23 -17.34 0.68
CA THR A 522 19.61 -17.39 -0.64
C THR A 522 20.15 -16.29 -1.55
N SER A 523 20.44 -16.66 -2.80
CA SER A 523 20.80 -15.71 -3.85
C SER A 523 19.53 -15.28 -4.59
N LEU A 524 19.38 -13.97 -4.85
CA LEU A 524 18.30 -13.44 -5.66
C LEU A 524 18.44 -13.96 -7.10
N ARG A 525 17.34 -14.41 -7.69
CA ARG A 525 17.28 -14.96 -9.04
C ARG A 525 16.05 -14.44 -9.79
N TYR A 526 16.18 -14.33 -11.10
CA TYR A 526 15.06 -14.12 -12.02
C TYR A 526 15.21 -15.11 -13.17
N GLY A 527 14.31 -16.09 -13.27
CA GLY A 527 14.48 -17.23 -14.19
C GLY A 527 15.81 -17.96 -13.94
N SER A 528 16.63 -18.08 -15.00
CA SER A 528 17.98 -18.65 -14.92
C SER A 528 19.05 -17.67 -14.46
N TYR A 529 18.77 -16.36 -14.46
CA TYR A 529 19.72 -15.31 -14.09
C TYR A 529 19.93 -15.24 -12.57
N VAL A 530 21.20 -15.20 -12.14
CA VAL A 530 21.58 -15.03 -10.74
C VAL A 530 22.17 -13.63 -10.55
N TYR A 531 21.65 -12.89 -9.58
CA TYR A 531 22.07 -11.51 -9.37
C TYR A 531 23.53 -11.43 -8.88
N PRO A 532 24.32 -10.47 -9.40
CA PRO A 532 25.67 -10.25 -8.94
C PRO A 532 25.69 -9.70 -7.50
N ARG A 533 26.80 -9.91 -6.80
CA ARG A 533 26.96 -9.48 -5.40
C ARG A 533 26.73 -7.99 -5.19
N TRP A 534 27.18 -7.15 -6.13
CA TRP A 534 26.96 -5.71 -6.06
C TRP A 534 25.47 -5.35 -6.21
N GLY A 535 24.70 -6.09 -7.01
CA GLY A 535 23.26 -5.90 -7.15
C GLY A 535 22.53 -6.24 -5.86
N LYS A 536 22.90 -7.36 -5.22
CA LYS A 536 22.40 -7.72 -3.89
C LYS A 536 22.75 -6.65 -2.84
N ALA A 537 24.00 -6.16 -2.84
CA ALA A 537 24.43 -5.09 -1.95
C ALA A 537 23.63 -3.80 -2.16
N LEU A 538 23.37 -3.43 -3.42
CA LEU A 538 22.53 -2.28 -3.77
C LEU A 538 21.11 -2.43 -3.19
N GLY A 539 20.48 -3.60 -3.36
CA GLY A 539 19.17 -3.88 -2.78
C GLY A 539 19.15 -3.76 -1.25
N VAL A 540 20.18 -4.28 -0.57
CA VAL A 540 20.32 -4.12 0.89
C VAL A 540 20.50 -2.64 1.27
N CYS A 541 21.30 -1.88 0.52
CA CYS A 541 21.46 -0.44 0.76
C CYS A 541 20.13 0.33 0.61
N MET A 542 19.27 -0.06 -0.34
CA MET A 542 17.94 0.54 -0.51
C MET A 542 17.07 0.34 0.74
N GLY A 543 16.96 -0.91 1.22
CA GLY A 543 16.20 -1.21 2.44
C GLY A 543 16.80 -0.55 3.69
N ALA A 544 18.13 -0.55 3.80
CA ALA A 544 18.84 0.08 4.91
C ALA A 544 18.65 1.60 4.93
N ALA A 545 18.63 2.26 3.76
CA ALA A 545 18.42 3.70 3.65
C ALA A 545 17.05 4.12 4.24
N CYS A 546 16.01 3.31 4.07
CA CYS A 546 14.70 3.54 4.69
C CYS A 546 14.76 3.45 6.23
N CYS A 547 15.45 2.45 6.78
CA CYS A 547 15.59 2.28 8.23
C CYS A 547 16.50 3.31 8.89
N LEU A 548 17.58 3.71 8.20
CA LEU A 548 18.54 4.68 8.70
C LEU A 548 17.89 6.04 9.00
N GLN A 549 16.76 6.36 8.36
CA GLN A 549 15.98 7.56 8.68
C GLN A 549 15.59 7.62 10.15
N ILE A 550 15.27 6.48 10.78
CA ILE A 550 14.90 6.43 12.21
C ILE A 550 16.07 6.95 13.07
N LEU A 551 17.28 6.48 12.80
CA LEU A 551 18.48 6.88 13.55
C LEU A 551 18.92 8.31 13.24
N ILE A 552 18.93 8.69 11.96
CA ILE A 552 19.33 10.04 11.52
C ILE A 552 18.46 11.10 12.20
N TRP A 553 17.14 10.92 12.17
CA TRP A 553 16.22 11.90 12.75
C TRP A 553 16.18 11.88 14.27
N ALA A 554 16.45 10.73 14.91
CA ALA A 554 16.66 10.68 16.35
C ALA A 554 17.89 11.51 16.76
N ILE A 555 19.00 11.38 16.03
CA ILE A 555 20.22 12.17 16.26
C ILE A 555 19.95 13.67 16.04
N VAL A 556 19.28 14.03 14.94
CA VAL A 556 18.91 15.43 14.64
C VAL A 556 18.01 16.02 15.74
N ALA A 557 17.05 15.26 16.27
CA ALA A 557 16.20 15.70 17.37
C ALA A 557 17.01 15.98 18.64
N ILE A 558 17.97 15.10 18.98
CA ILE A 558 18.85 15.29 20.14
C ILE A 558 19.73 16.53 19.97
N TYR A 559 20.28 16.77 18.79
CA TYR A 559 21.12 17.95 18.54
C TYR A 559 20.36 19.28 18.56
N LYS A 560 19.05 19.28 18.26
CA LYS A 560 18.23 20.50 18.24
C LYS A 560 17.73 20.91 19.63
N GLU A 561 17.66 19.98 20.58
CA GLU A 561 17.25 20.27 21.95
C GLU A 561 18.42 20.88 22.74
N THR A 562 18.22 22.10 23.27
CA THR A 562 19.20 22.77 24.14
C THR A 562 18.99 22.33 25.60
N GLY A 563 19.80 21.39 26.10
CA GLY A 563 19.75 20.92 27.49
C GLY A 563 20.72 19.77 27.80
N THR A 564 20.75 19.26 29.04
CA THR A 564 21.51 18.04 29.36
C THR A 564 20.82 16.80 28.78
N LEU A 565 21.55 15.71 28.49
CA LEU A 565 20.96 14.47 27.93
C LEU A 565 19.75 13.91 28.73
N LYS A 566 19.66 14.22 30.03
CA LYS A 566 18.50 13.86 30.87
C LYS A 566 17.30 14.79 30.61
N ASP A 567 17.52 16.09 30.46
CA ASP A 567 16.48 17.08 30.15
C ASP A 567 15.97 16.92 28.71
N VAL A 568 16.85 16.59 27.76
CA VAL A 568 16.51 16.26 26.36
C VAL A 568 15.68 14.98 26.28
N ARG A 569 16.03 13.95 27.07
CA ARG A 569 15.25 12.72 27.16
C ARG A 569 13.85 13.00 27.74
N ILE A 570 13.76 13.83 28.78
CA ILE A 570 12.48 14.19 29.40
C ILE A 570 11.65 15.09 28.47
N GLY A 571 12.23 16.09 27.80
CA GLY A 571 11.52 16.98 26.86
C GLY A 571 11.00 16.26 25.62
N ALA A 572 11.82 15.40 25.00
CA ALA A 572 11.45 14.62 23.82
C ALA A 572 10.41 13.51 24.11
N LEU A 573 10.32 13.03 25.36
CA LEU A 573 9.26 12.13 25.84
C LEU A 573 8.03 12.91 26.36
N SER A 574 8.21 14.10 26.94
CA SER A 574 7.14 14.93 27.54
C SER A 574 6.24 15.62 26.52
N CYS A 575 6.67 15.75 25.25
CA CYS A 575 5.78 16.17 24.17
C CYS A 575 4.62 15.18 23.92
N ALA A 576 4.76 13.91 24.34
CA ALA A 576 3.72 12.89 24.22
C ALA A 576 2.45 13.25 25.00
N SER A 577 2.58 13.97 26.12
CA SER A 577 1.44 14.36 26.97
C SER A 577 0.79 15.69 26.60
N GLY A 578 1.46 16.56 25.82
CA GLY A 578 1.02 17.96 25.64
C GLY A 578 0.63 18.38 24.22
N ILE A 579 0.98 17.62 23.18
CA ILE A 579 0.81 18.06 21.78
C ILE A 579 -0.46 17.50 21.12
N CYS A 580 -1.01 16.39 21.62
CA CYS A 580 -2.30 15.88 21.15
C CYS A 580 -3.49 16.73 21.63
N THR A 581 -3.31 17.58 22.64
CA THR A 581 -4.35 18.44 23.23
C THR A 581 -4.55 19.77 22.50
N GLY A 582 -4.05 19.92 21.26
CA GLY A 582 -4.31 21.10 20.42
C GLY A 582 -5.79 21.33 20.08
N ARG A 583 -6.68 20.42 20.50
CA ARG A 583 -8.12 20.65 20.63
C ARG A 583 -8.50 20.52 22.12
N PRO A 584 -9.32 21.44 22.67
CA PRO A 584 -9.68 21.38 24.08
C PRO A 584 -10.29 20.02 24.40
N ALA A 585 -9.74 19.36 25.42
CA ALA A 585 -10.16 18.07 25.98
C ALA A 585 -11.57 18.11 26.64
N GLY A 586 -12.49 18.90 26.08
CA GLY A 586 -13.81 19.20 26.64
C GLY A 586 -14.98 18.86 25.74
N GLN A 587 -14.79 18.39 24.50
CA GLN A 587 -15.93 18.20 23.58
C GLN A 587 -16.79 16.96 23.89
N CYS A 588 -16.25 15.89 24.49
CA CYS A 588 -17.04 14.69 24.90
C CYS A 588 -17.31 14.60 26.41
N ARG A 589 -16.95 15.58 27.24
CA ARG A 589 -17.28 15.59 28.69
C ARG A 589 -18.62 16.26 29.05
N ILE A 590 -19.38 16.75 28.07
CA ILE A 590 -20.64 17.49 28.29
C ILE A 590 -21.89 16.63 28.03
N ILE A 591 -21.76 15.34 27.70
CA ILE A 591 -22.92 14.45 27.55
C ILE A 591 -22.68 13.14 28.30
N ALA A 592 -22.82 13.20 29.62
CA ALA A 592 -23.28 12.10 30.48
C ALA A 592 -23.76 12.70 31.81
#